data_AF-A0A2I0J4Q8-F1
#
_entry.id   AF-A0A2I0J4Q8-F1
#
_cell.length_a   1.000
_cell.length_b   1.000
_cell.length_c   1.000
_cell.angle_alpha   90.00
_cell.angle_beta   90.00
_cell.angle_gamma   90.00
#
_symmetry.space_group_name_H-M   'P 1'
#
loop_
_entity.id
_entity.type
_entity.pdbx_description
1 polymer ?
#
loop_
_entity_poly.entity_id
_entity_poly.type
_entity_poly.pdbx_seq_one_letter_code
_entity_poly.pdbx_strand_id
1 'polypeptide(L)'
;MLKVLHVGPDTCSVVSQLLKEEDTEAWGVEPYDLDDADTTCKSLVRKGMVRVADIKFPLPYRAKSFSLVIVSDALDYLSPRYLNKTLPELARVSSNGVVVFAGYPGQQRAKVAELSKFGRPAKLRSSSWWIRYFFQTKIEENEAAAKKFEQAATKRSYKPACQVFHLKSFP
;
A
#
# COMPACT_ATOMS: atom_id res chain seq x y z
N MET A 1 -2.92 18.97 8.70
CA MET A 1 -2.25 18.47 7.49
C MET A 1 -1.86 17.01 7.63
N LEU A 2 -2.52 16.14 6.86
CA LEU A 2 -2.32 14.69 6.79
C LEU A 2 -1.21 14.38 5.77
N LYS A 3 -0.18 13.66 6.21
CA LYS A 3 0.89 13.19 5.33
C LYS A 3 0.63 11.76 4.91
N VAL A 4 0.39 11.51 3.63
CA VAL A 4 0.03 10.19 3.11
C VAL A 4 1.12 9.65 2.20
N LEU A 5 1.59 8.44 2.48
CA LEU A 5 2.46 7.69 1.57
C LEU A 5 1.65 6.58 0.90
N HIS A 6 1.56 6.58 -0.42
CA HIS A 6 1.05 5.45 -1.19
C HIS A 6 2.19 4.55 -1.66
N VAL A 7 2.01 3.23 -1.61
CA VAL A 7 2.98 2.23 -2.04
C VAL A 7 2.28 1.17 -2.89
N GLY A 8 2.70 1.00 -4.14
CA GLY A 8 2.15 -0.02 -5.03
C GLY A 8 1.98 0.47 -6.45
N PRO A 9 1.35 -0.34 -7.33
CA PRO A 9 1.08 0.06 -8.69
C PRO A 9 0.14 1.27 -8.70
N ASP A 10 0.20 2.02 -9.80
CA ASP A 10 -0.62 3.22 -10.04
C ASP A 10 -0.40 4.33 -9.01
N THR A 11 0.77 4.34 -8.35
CA THR A 11 1.09 5.30 -7.28
C THR A 11 0.96 6.75 -7.75
N CYS A 12 1.35 7.03 -9.00
CA CYS A 12 1.22 8.35 -9.61
C CYS A 12 -0.23 8.82 -9.71
N SER A 13 -1.16 7.92 -10.05
CA SER A 13 -2.58 8.22 -10.15
C SER A 13 -3.16 8.53 -8.77
N VAL A 14 -2.86 7.69 -7.78
CA VAL A 14 -3.32 7.86 -6.40
C VAL A 14 -2.79 9.16 -5.80
N VAL A 15 -1.48 9.43 -5.94
CA VAL A 15 -0.87 10.67 -5.47
C VAL A 15 -1.50 11.89 -6.15
N SER A 16 -1.72 11.85 -7.47
CA SER A 16 -2.38 12.95 -8.19
C SER A 16 -3.80 13.24 -7.69
N GLN A 17 -4.53 12.21 -7.25
CA GLN A 17 -5.86 12.38 -6.65
C GLN A 17 -5.76 12.93 -5.22
N LEU A 18 -4.89 12.37 -4.38
CA LEU A 18 -4.71 12.82 -2.99
C LEU A 18 -4.26 14.28 -2.89
N LEU A 19 -3.46 14.77 -3.84
CA LEU A 19 -3.04 16.17 -3.88
C LEU A 19 -4.18 17.17 -4.14
N LYS A 20 -5.37 16.69 -4.53
CA LYS A 20 -6.57 17.52 -4.70
C LYS A 20 -7.40 17.60 -3.42
N GLU A 21 -7.13 16.74 -2.44
CA GLU A 21 -7.83 16.75 -1.15
C GLU A 21 -7.27 17.86 -0.26
N GLU A 22 -8.17 18.57 0.42
CA GLU A 22 -7.77 19.60 1.38
C GLU A 22 -6.98 18.99 2.54
N ASP A 23 -6.09 19.80 3.13
CA ASP A 23 -5.24 19.41 4.26
C ASP A 23 -4.38 18.14 4.02
N THR A 24 -4.11 17.74 2.78
CA THR A 24 -3.37 16.51 2.45
C THR A 24 -2.07 16.79 1.72
N GLU A 25 -0.96 16.25 2.23
CA GLU A 25 0.30 16.11 1.49
C GLU A 25 0.48 14.63 1.10
N ALA A 26 0.81 14.38 -0.16
CA ALA A 26 0.90 13.02 -0.70
C ALA A 26 2.26 12.72 -1.34
N TRP A 27 2.76 11.52 -1.06
CA TRP A 27 3.96 10.94 -1.65
C TRP A 27 3.68 9.53 -2.13
N GLY A 28 4.48 9.06 -3.09
CA GLY A 28 4.35 7.72 -3.66
C GLY A 28 5.67 6.96 -3.68
N VAL A 29 5.60 5.65 -3.49
CA VAL A 29 6.63 4.70 -3.89
C VAL A 29 6.03 3.77 -4.94
N GLU A 30 6.63 3.78 -6.13
CA GLU A 30 6.32 2.85 -7.21
C GLU A 30 7.35 1.71 -7.14
N PRO A 31 6.96 0.46 -6.84
CA PRO A 31 7.89 -0.66 -6.76
C PRO A 31 8.35 -1.19 -8.13
N TYR A 32 7.77 -0.68 -9.22
CA TYR A 32 7.90 -1.22 -10.56
C TYR A 32 8.41 -0.16 -11.54
N ASP A 33 8.91 -0.61 -12.69
CA ASP A 33 9.44 0.29 -13.70
C ASP A 33 8.35 1.17 -14.34
N LEU A 34 8.77 2.34 -14.81
CA LEU A 34 7.92 3.41 -15.35
C LEU A 34 8.05 3.55 -16.87
N ASP A 35 8.44 2.49 -17.57
CA ASP A 35 8.74 2.54 -19.01
C ASP A 35 7.58 3.12 -19.84
N ASP A 36 6.34 2.74 -19.49
CA ASP A 36 5.11 3.20 -20.14
C ASP A 36 4.40 4.36 -19.39
N ALA A 37 5.10 5.04 -18.48
CA ALA A 37 4.49 6.09 -17.67
C ALA A 37 4.15 7.35 -18.48
N ASP A 38 2.99 7.92 -18.19
CA ASP A 38 2.51 9.17 -18.80
C ASP A 38 3.32 10.40 -18.34
N THR A 39 3.06 11.54 -18.97
CA THR A 39 3.74 12.81 -18.64
C THR A 39 3.47 13.27 -17.21
N THR A 40 2.29 12.97 -16.69
CA THR A 40 1.87 13.32 -15.33
C THR A 40 2.75 12.60 -14.31
N CYS A 41 2.89 11.28 -14.46
CA CYS A 41 3.69 10.44 -13.59
C CYS A 41 5.17 10.81 -13.66
N LYS A 42 5.70 11.03 -14.88
CA LYS A 42 7.08 11.53 -15.07
C LYS A 42 7.31 12.87 -14.35
N SER A 43 6.33 13.76 -14.35
CA SER A 43 6.38 15.04 -13.62
C SER A 43 6.42 14.84 -12.10
N LEU A 44 5.57 13.96 -11.55
CA LEU A 44 5.55 13.64 -10.12
C LEU A 44 6.87 13.03 -9.64
N VAL A 45 7.48 12.17 -10.46
CA VAL A 45 8.80 11.60 -10.19
C VAL A 45 9.88 12.68 -10.21
N ARG A 46 9.90 13.53 -11.24
CA ARG A 46 10.86 14.64 -11.35
C ARG A 46 10.76 15.62 -10.18
N LYS A 47 9.56 15.85 -9.66
CA LYS A 47 9.31 16.69 -8.48
C LYS A 47 9.68 15.99 -7.14
N GLY A 48 10.06 14.71 -7.18
CA GLY A 48 10.39 13.93 -6.00
C GLY A 48 9.19 13.55 -5.13
N MET A 49 7.96 13.73 -5.63
CA MET A 49 6.74 13.33 -4.94
C MET A 49 6.52 11.82 -5.04
N VAL A 50 6.89 11.24 -6.17
CA VAL A 50 6.91 9.79 -6.39
C VAL A 50 8.34 9.31 -6.54
N ARG A 51 8.69 8.20 -5.88
CA ARG A 51 9.99 7.53 -6.02
C ARG A 51 9.80 6.14 -6.59
N VAL A 52 10.61 5.78 -7.58
CA VAL A 52 10.73 4.38 -8.01
C VAL A 52 11.69 3.69 -7.04
N ALA A 53 11.21 2.72 -6.28
CA ALA A 53 12.02 2.02 -5.30
C ALA A 53 11.48 0.63 -4.96
N ASP A 54 12.39 -0.33 -4.88
CA ASP A 54 12.06 -1.71 -4.52
C ASP A 54 11.75 -1.82 -3.01
N ILE A 55 10.48 -2.08 -2.71
CA ILE A 55 9.95 -2.16 -1.34
C ILE A 55 10.48 -3.35 -0.53
N LYS A 56 11.23 -4.27 -1.14
CA LYS A 56 11.96 -5.31 -0.39
C LYS A 56 13.08 -4.73 0.48
N PHE A 57 13.48 -3.48 0.22
CA PHE A 57 14.53 -2.76 0.94
C PHE A 57 13.94 -1.62 1.78
N PRO A 58 14.64 -1.18 2.85
CA PRO A 58 14.19 -0.07 3.68
C PRO A 58 13.92 1.20 2.88
N LEU A 59 12.84 1.88 3.23
CA LEU A 59 12.47 3.14 2.58
C LEU A 59 13.35 4.26 3.16
N PRO A 60 13.77 5.25 2.34
CA PRO A 60 14.65 6.34 2.77
C PRO A 60 13.90 7.42 3.58
N TYR A 61 12.99 7.01 4.45
CA TYR A 61 12.18 7.89 5.29
C TYR A 61 12.46 7.62 6.77
N ARG A 62 12.44 8.68 7.59
CA ARG A 62 12.56 8.56 9.04
C ARG A 62 11.32 7.89 9.62
N ALA A 63 11.44 7.33 10.82
CA ALA A 63 10.27 6.75 11.49
C ALA A 63 9.20 7.83 11.69
N LYS A 64 7.92 7.45 11.58
CA LYS A 64 6.76 8.35 11.78
C LYS A 64 6.77 9.61 10.89
N SER A 65 7.32 9.51 9.68
CA SER A 65 7.34 10.63 8.71
C SER A 65 5.97 10.88 8.07
N PHE A 66 5.13 9.85 7.99
CA PHE A 66 3.80 9.92 7.37
C PHE A 66 2.73 9.66 8.40
N SER A 67 1.62 10.38 8.31
CA SER A 67 0.43 10.13 9.12
C SER A 67 -0.18 8.77 8.79
N LEU A 68 -0.27 8.45 7.49
CA LEU A 68 -0.87 7.22 6.99
C LEU A 68 -0.04 6.64 5.86
N VAL A 69 0.13 5.32 5.84
CA VAL A 69 0.71 4.60 4.71
C VAL A 69 -0.36 3.72 4.09
N ILE A 70 -0.58 3.84 2.79
CA ILE A 70 -1.52 3.05 2.02
C ILE A 70 -0.73 2.14 1.08
N VAL A 71 -1.03 0.85 1.10
CA VAL A 71 -0.35 -0.15 0.27
C VAL A 71 -1.37 -0.88 -0.57
N SER A 72 -1.24 -0.78 -1.89
CA SER A 72 -2.17 -1.39 -2.84
C SER A 72 -1.46 -2.49 -3.61
N ASP A 73 -1.93 -3.74 -3.52
CA ASP A 73 -1.52 -4.94 -4.27
C ASP A 73 -0.04 -5.36 -4.18
N ALA A 74 0.86 -4.50 -3.72
CA ALA A 74 2.31 -4.73 -3.76
C ALA A 74 2.74 -5.88 -2.84
N LEU A 75 2.05 -6.06 -1.71
CA LEU A 75 2.38 -7.10 -0.75
C LEU A 75 2.05 -8.51 -1.25
N ASP A 76 1.10 -8.65 -2.18
CA ASP A 76 0.74 -9.96 -2.74
C ASP A 76 1.86 -10.58 -3.54
N TYR A 77 2.75 -9.77 -4.12
CA TYR A 77 3.91 -10.23 -4.86
C TYR A 77 5.08 -10.63 -3.95
N LEU A 78 5.08 -10.24 -2.68
CA LEU A 78 6.21 -10.51 -1.79
C LEU A 78 6.19 -11.93 -1.23
N SER A 79 7.37 -12.56 -1.13
CA SER A 79 7.52 -13.81 -0.38
C SER A 79 7.40 -13.55 1.14
N PRO A 80 7.07 -14.56 1.96
CA PRO A 80 7.02 -14.40 3.42
C PRO A 80 8.31 -13.78 4.00
N ARG A 81 9.48 -14.14 3.46
CA ARG A 81 10.77 -13.56 3.85
C ARG A 81 10.82 -12.04 3.67
N TYR A 82 10.27 -11.52 2.57
CA TYR A 82 10.28 -10.09 2.29
C TYR A 82 9.13 -9.37 3.00
N LEU A 83 7.95 -9.99 3.12
CA LEU A 83 6.85 -9.45 3.93
C LEU A 83 7.30 -9.15 5.36
N ASN A 84 8.03 -10.08 5.99
CA ASN A 84 8.57 -9.95 7.35
C ASN A 84 9.51 -8.77 7.55
N LYS A 85 10.02 -8.18 6.47
CA LYS A 85 10.84 -6.96 6.51
C LYS A 85 10.02 -5.74 6.09
N THR A 86 9.21 -5.89 5.05
CA THR A 86 8.51 -4.80 4.39
C THR A 86 7.37 -4.26 5.24
N LEU A 87 6.54 -5.12 5.84
CA LEU A 87 5.40 -4.62 6.61
C LEU A 87 5.82 -3.90 7.90
N PRO A 88 6.80 -4.40 8.68
CA PRO A 88 7.38 -3.61 9.78
C PRO A 88 7.98 -2.28 9.33
N GLU A 89 8.64 -2.25 8.17
CA GLU A 89 9.21 -1.02 7.63
C GLU A 89 8.12 0.02 7.28
N LEU A 90 7.01 -0.42 6.70
CA LEU A 90 5.85 0.44 6.41
C LEU A 90 5.19 0.93 7.71
N ALA A 91 5.07 0.07 8.71
CA ALA A 91 4.58 0.45 10.04
C ALA A 91 5.51 1.43 10.76
N ARG A 92 6.83 1.33 10.56
CA ARG A 92 7.85 2.23 11.13
C ARG A 92 7.72 3.65 10.58
N VAL A 93 7.49 3.81 9.27
CA VAL A 93 7.42 5.15 8.65
C VAL A 93 6.05 5.83 8.86
N SER A 94 5.04 5.07 9.28
CA SER A 94 3.72 5.59 9.65
C SER A 94 3.64 6.02 11.12
N SER A 95 2.87 7.07 11.42
CA SER A 95 2.56 7.50 12.78
C SER A 95 1.19 7.04 13.29
N ASN A 96 0.19 6.87 12.40
CA ASN A 96 -1.18 6.53 12.82
C ASN A 96 -1.61 5.12 12.38
N GLY A 97 -0.97 4.57 11.33
CA GLY A 97 -1.29 3.23 10.85
C GLY A 97 -0.98 2.95 9.38
N VAL A 98 -1.16 1.69 9.00
CA VAL A 98 -0.97 1.21 7.63
C VAL A 98 -2.29 0.65 7.13
N VAL A 99 -2.71 1.00 5.90
CA VAL A 99 -3.84 0.38 5.22
C VAL A 99 -3.30 -0.53 4.13
N VAL A 100 -3.71 -1.79 4.13
CA VAL A 100 -3.30 -2.78 3.14
C VAL A 100 -4.52 -3.19 2.32
N PHE A 101 -4.46 -2.94 1.01
CA PHE A 101 -5.37 -3.50 0.02
C PHE A 101 -4.69 -4.71 -0.63
N ALA A 102 -5.26 -5.90 -0.43
CA ALA A 102 -4.73 -7.17 -0.94
C ALA A 102 -5.80 -7.94 -1.71
N GLY A 103 -5.42 -8.55 -2.84
CA GLY A 103 -6.33 -9.29 -3.70
C GLY A 103 -6.92 -10.54 -3.04
N TYR A 104 -8.13 -10.91 -3.44
CA TYR A 104 -8.75 -12.17 -2.99
C TYR A 104 -8.11 -13.39 -3.66
N PRO A 105 -7.98 -14.52 -2.95
CA PRO A 105 -7.66 -15.80 -3.58
C PRO A 105 -8.65 -16.13 -4.71
N GLY A 106 -8.15 -16.67 -5.81
CA GLY A 106 -8.99 -17.12 -6.93
C GLY A 106 -9.55 -16.02 -7.84
N GLN A 107 -9.33 -14.73 -7.53
CA GLN A 107 -9.80 -13.61 -8.37
C GLN A 107 -8.84 -13.16 -9.47
N GLN A 108 -7.61 -13.70 -9.55
CA GLN A 108 -6.72 -13.42 -10.68
C GLN A 108 -6.11 -14.69 -11.28
N ARG A 109 -6.45 -14.96 -12.54
CA ARG A 109 -5.48 -15.47 -13.52
C ARG A 109 -4.68 -14.24 -13.95
N ALA A 110 -3.49 -14.03 -13.40
CA ALA A 110 -2.63 -12.90 -13.79
C ALA A 110 -2.58 -12.83 -15.32
N LYS A 111 -2.94 -11.69 -15.91
CA LYS A 111 -2.75 -11.49 -17.35
C LYS A 111 -1.26 -11.62 -17.60
N VAL A 112 -0.85 -12.32 -18.67
CA VAL A 112 0.58 -12.57 -18.96
C VAL A 112 1.41 -11.27 -18.98
N ALA A 113 0.80 -10.14 -19.33
CA ALA A 113 1.40 -8.80 -19.27
C ALA A 113 1.69 -8.26 -17.86
N GLU A 114 0.97 -8.71 -16.83
CA GLU A 114 1.27 -8.36 -15.43
C GLU A 114 2.47 -9.16 -14.90
N LEU A 115 2.70 -10.38 -15.40
CA LEU A 115 3.86 -11.19 -15.00
C LEU A 115 5.19 -10.56 -15.44
N SER A 116 5.25 -9.92 -16.61
CA SER A 116 6.46 -9.21 -17.05
C SER A 116 6.76 -7.99 -16.18
N LYS A 117 5.74 -7.28 -15.70
CA LYS A 117 5.90 -6.10 -14.84
C LYS A 117 6.29 -6.46 -13.41
N PHE A 118 5.79 -7.57 -12.89
CA PHE A 118 5.97 -7.95 -11.48
C PHE A 118 7.01 -9.06 -11.26
N GLY A 119 7.48 -9.70 -12.32
CA GLY A 119 8.50 -10.76 -12.34
C GLY A 119 8.10 -12.09 -11.66
N ARG A 120 6.94 -12.13 -10.99
CA ARG A 120 6.39 -13.31 -10.30
C ARG A 120 4.88 -13.21 -10.17
N PRO A 121 4.16 -14.35 -10.10
CA PRO A 121 2.73 -14.35 -9.82
C PRO A 121 2.41 -13.78 -8.44
N ALA A 122 1.30 -13.04 -8.35
CA ALA A 122 0.71 -12.66 -7.07
C ALA A 122 0.33 -13.90 -6.26
N LYS A 123 0.61 -13.89 -4.96
CA LYS A 123 0.31 -15.02 -4.07
C LYS A 123 -1.14 -15.03 -3.57
N LEU A 124 -1.84 -13.90 -3.65
CA LEU A 124 -3.27 -13.71 -3.37
C LEU A 124 -3.75 -14.50 -2.14
N ARG A 125 -3.33 -14.05 -0.98
CA ARG A 125 -3.49 -14.81 0.27
C ARG A 125 -4.87 -14.60 0.87
N SER A 126 -5.42 -15.61 1.54
CA SER A 126 -6.72 -15.48 2.21
C SER A 126 -6.64 -14.55 3.42
N SER A 127 -7.80 -14.04 3.85
CA SER A 127 -7.90 -13.18 5.04
C SER A 127 -7.40 -13.91 6.28
N SER A 128 -7.74 -15.19 6.43
CA SER A 128 -7.25 -16.04 7.51
C SER A 128 -5.71 -16.17 7.53
N TRP A 129 -5.07 -16.16 6.35
CA TRP A 129 -3.62 -16.16 6.27
C TRP A 129 -3.05 -14.81 6.74
N TRP A 130 -3.63 -13.69 6.28
CA TRP A 130 -3.20 -12.34 6.67
C TRP A 130 -3.34 -12.12 8.17
N ILE A 131 -4.47 -12.49 8.76
CA ILE A 131 -4.71 -12.39 10.21
C ILE A 131 -3.66 -13.22 10.99
N ARG A 132 -3.41 -14.47 10.58
CA ARG A 132 -2.37 -15.30 11.20
C ARG A 132 -0.99 -14.67 11.08
N TYR A 133 -0.69 -14.07 9.93
CA TYR A 133 0.57 -13.39 9.67
C TYR A 133 0.76 -12.16 10.57
N PHE A 134 -0.27 -11.32 10.71
CA PHE A 134 -0.24 -10.14 11.59
C PHE A 134 -0.02 -10.55 13.05
N PHE A 135 -0.72 -11.59 13.51
CA PHE A 135 -0.52 -12.15 14.85
C PHE A 135 0.93 -12.63 15.08
N GLN A 136 1.49 -13.41 14.14
CA GLN A 136 2.87 -13.91 14.23
C GLN A 136 3.93 -12.81 14.20
N THR A 137 3.65 -11.70 13.52
CA THR A 137 4.56 -10.56 13.38
C THR A 137 4.33 -9.48 14.43
N LYS A 138 3.36 -9.67 15.34
CA LYS A 138 2.98 -8.69 16.38
C LYS A 138 2.56 -7.34 15.79
N ILE A 139 1.99 -7.35 14.59
CA ILE A 139 1.41 -6.16 13.98
C ILE A 139 -0.08 -6.22 14.30
N GLU A 140 -0.54 -5.27 15.11
CA GLU A 140 -1.92 -5.24 15.56
C GLU A 140 -2.84 -4.62 14.52
N GLU A 141 -4.06 -5.16 14.40
CA GLU A 141 -5.12 -4.51 13.66
C GLU A 141 -5.60 -3.25 14.40
N ASN A 142 -5.98 -2.25 13.62
CA ASN A 142 -6.57 -1.00 14.09
C ASN A 142 -8.09 -1.08 13.91
N GLU A 143 -8.76 -1.75 14.86
CA GLU A 143 -10.21 -1.97 14.85
C GLU A 143 -10.99 -0.65 14.76
N ALA A 144 -10.51 0.41 15.42
CA ALA A 144 -11.15 1.71 15.39
C ALA A 144 -11.13 2.33 13.97
N ALA A 145 -10.00 2.20 13.27
CA ALA A 145 -9.88 2.65 11.88
C ALA A 145 -10.70 1.77 10.93
N ALA A 146 -10.68 0.44 11.12
CA ALA A 146 -11.50 -0.49 10.32
C ALA A 146 -12.99 -0.16 10.43
N LYS A 147 -13.51 0.03 11.65
CA LYS A 147 -14.92 0.39 11.88
C LYS A 147 -15.29 1.73 11.24
N LYS A 148 -14.40 2.73 11.31
CA LYS A 148 -14.62 4.03 10.64
C LYS A 148 -14.66 3.88 9.12
N PHE A 149 -13.78 3.05 8.56
CA PHE A 149 -13.77 2.75 7.13
C PHE A 149 -15.06 2.05 6.69
N GLU A 150 -15.53 1.03 7.43
CA GLU A 150 -16.78 0.32 7.14
C GLU A 150 -18.01 1.25 7.16
N GLN A 151 -18.07 2.16 8.13
CA GLN A 151 -19.12 3.18 8.20
C GLN A 151 -19.09 4.12 6.98
N ALA A 152 -17.89 4.60 6.61
CA ALA A 152 -17.71 5.47 5.45
C ALA A 152 -18.01 4.74 4.13
N ALA A 153 -17.57 3.49 3.99
CA ALA A 153 -17.80 2.65 2.84
C ALA A 153 -19.30 2.40 2.64
N THR A 154 -20.03 2.09 3.72
CA THR A 154 -21.48 1.90 3.68
C THR A 154 -22.19 3.20 3.27
N LYS A 155 -21.81 4.34 3.85
CA LYS A 155 -22.39 5.66 3.50
C LYS A 155 -22.16 6.02 2.03
N ARG A 156 -21.03 5.59 1.44
CA ARG A 156 -20.68 5.84 0.04
C ARG A 156 -21.10 4.70 -0.90
N SER A 157 -21.80 3.68 -0.41
CA SER A 157 -22.12 2.46 -1.17
C SER A 157 -20.88 1.81 -1.82
N TYR A 158 -19.71 1.98 -1.21
CA TYR A 158 -18.46 1.42 -1.68
C TYR A 158 -18.35 -0.04 -1.25
N LYS A 159 -18.15 -0.92 -2.22
CA LYS A 159 -17.88 -2.35 -1.99
C LYS A 159 -16.46 -2.66 -2.46
N PRO A 160 -15.51 -2.94 -1.56
CA PRO A 160 -14.16 -3.24 -1.96
C PRO A 160 -14.13 -4.54 -2.77
N ALA A 161 -13.43 -4.52 -3.90
CA ALA A 161 -13.16 -5.71 -4.71
C ALA A 161 -11.92 -6.48 -4.21
N CYS A 162 -11.38 -6.11 -3.05
CA CYS A 162 -10.20 -6.68 -2.42
C CYS A 162 -10.38 -6.75 -0.89
N GLN A 163 -9.42 -7.38 -0.24
CA GLN A 163 -9.31 -7.43 1.21
C GLN A 163 -8.66 -6.14 1.71
N VAL A 164 -9.28 -5.50 2.71
CA VAL A 164 -8.78 -4.25 3.29
C VAL A 164 -8.43 -4.49 4.75
N PHE A 165 -7.18 -4.25 5.12
CA PHE A 165 -6.71 -4.38 6.50
C PHE A 165 -6.23 -3.03 7.01
N HIS A 166 -6.67 -2.65 8.21
CA HIS A 166 -6.18 -1.47 8.90
C HIS A 166 -5.27 -1.93 10.04
N LEU A 167 -4.02 -1.50 10.01
CA LEU A 167 -2.97 -1.93 10.94
C LEU A 167 -2.48 -0.73 11.75
N LYS A 168 -2.08 -0.97 13.00
CA LYS A 168 -1.42 0.05 13.82
C LYS A 168 0.02 0.25 13.37
N SER A 169 0.54 1.46 13.56
CA SER A 169 1.98 1.74 13.51
C SER A 169 2.66 1.21 14.77
N PHE A 170 3.99 1.10 14.74
CA PHE A 170 4.73 0.76 15.96
C PHE A 170 4.70 1.92 16.98
N PRO A 171 4.76 1.61 18.30
CA PRO A 171 4.79 2.58 19.38
C PRO A 171 5.88 3.65 19.24
#